data_AF-A0A915EAB0-F1
#
_entry.id   AF-A0A915EAB0-F1
#
_cell.length_a   1.000
_cell.length_b   1.000
_cell.length_c   1.000
_cell.angle_alpha   90.00
_cell.angle_beta   90.00
_cell.angle_gamma   90.00
#
_symmetry.space_group_name_H-M   'P 1'
#
loop_
_entity.id
_entity.type
_entity.pdbx_description
1 polymer ?
#
loop_
_entity_poly.entity_id
_entity_poly.type
_entity_poly.pdbx_seq_one_letter_code
_entity_poly.pdbx_strand_id
1 'polypeptide(L)'
;MLKTLPKYRKHVVVRTRDPAILETCDVVLDVGGVYDHEKKRYDHHQRGFTETMNSVLGIDFHTKLSSAGLVYAHYGKEVIANLLKVHASNPVIELIFLKLYKNFVESVDAIDNGIQQFDGEPRYMLSSTLNSRISDLNPAWNDNTALPDNQFSKAMDVVKEEFEAKVNYLFNSWIPARELVVQAIGNESRCILVGKFWPLNRLGFPTKITSSN
;
A
#
# COMPACT_ATOMS: atom_id res chain seq x y z
N MET A 1 -1.89 -7.08 5.30
CA MET A 1 -1.98 -6.21 6.49
C MET A 1 -2.52 -6.92 7.71
N LEU A 2 -3.83 -7.22 7.82
CA LEU A 2 -4.41 -7.76 9.08
C LEU A 2 -3.68 -9.00 9.63
N LYS A 3 -3.31 -9.96 8.79
CA LYS A 3 -2.60 -11.19 9.22
C LYS A 3 -1.24 -10.95 9.88
N THR A 4 -0.64 -9.75 9.77
CA THR A 4 0.60 -9.44 10.50
C THR A 4 0.33 -9.22 11.99
N LEU A 5 -0.86 -8.70 12.32
CA LEU A 5 -1.30 -8.42 13.68
C LEU A 5 -1.57 -9.71 14.46
N PRO A 6 -1.13 -9.80 15.75
CA PRO A 6 -1.37 -10.99 16.57
C PRO A 6 -2.83 -11.42 16.63
N LYS A 7 -3.76 -10.45 16.70
CA LYS A 7 -5.20 -10.69 16.77
C LYS A 7 -5.74 -11.47 15.56
N TYR A 8 -5.29 -11.15 14.35
CA TYR A 8 -5.81 -11.73 13.12
C TYR A 8 -4.89 -12.78 12.48
N ARG A 9 -3.67 -12.97 13.02
CA ARG A 9 -2.64 -13.87 12.45
C ARG A 9 -3.14 -15.28 12.18
N LYS A 10 -3.93 -15.82 13.11
CA LYS A 10 -4.47 -17.19 13.04
C LYS A 10 -5.81 -17.29 12.33
N HIS A 11 -6.38 -16.19 11.82
CA HIS A 11 -7.63 -16.25 11.09
C HIS A 11 -7.44 -16.97 9.75
N VAL A 12 -8.44 -17.80 9.42
CA VAL A 12 -8.57 -18.47 8.13
C VAL A 12 -9.12 -17.48 7.11
N VAL A 13 -8.62 -17.53 5.88
CA VAL A 13 -9.17 -16.74 4.78
C VAL A 13 -10.20 -17.60 4.06
N VAL A 14 -11.43 -17.10 3.96
CA VAL A 14 -12.52 -17.73 3.22
C VAL A 14 -12.89 -16.80 2.07
N ARG A 15 -12.89 -17.31 0.83
CA ARG A 15 -13.24 -16.54 -0.37
C ARG A 15 -14.64 -16.94 -0.83
N THR A 16 -15.61 -16.08 -0.54
CA THR A 16 -17.03 -16.32 -0.89
C THR A 16 -17.77 -14.99 -1.02
N ARG A 17 -18.93 -15.03 -1.69
CA ARG A 17 -19.91 -13.94 -1.72
C ARG A 17 -21.25 -14.36 -1.10
N ASP A 18 -21.33 -15.56 -0.52
CA ASP A 18 -22.54 -16.06 0.14
C ASP A 18 -22.82 -15.27 1.42
N PRO A 19 -23.94 -14.50 1.49
CA PRO A 19 -24.28 -13.69 2.65
C PRO A 19 -24.30 -14.49 3.96
N ALA A 20 -24.78 -15.73 3.94
CA ALA A 20 -24.87 -16.57 5.13
C ALA A 20 -23.48 -16.90 5.71
N ILE A 21 -22.47 -17.09 4.84
CA ILE A 21 -21.09 -17.30 5.29
C ILE A 21 -20.48 -15.98 5.74
N LEU A 22 -20.73 -14.87 5.04
CA LEU A 22 -20.21 -13.54 5.41
C LEU A 22 -20.69 -13.09 6.80
N GLU A 23 -21.91 -13.46 7.20
CA GLU A 23 -22.46 -13.18 8.53
C GLU A 23 -21.69 -13.88 9.65
N THR A 24 -21.12 -15.06 9.38
CA THR A 24 -20.31 -15.81 10.36
C THR A 24 -18.86 -15.30 10.48
N CYS A 25 -18.42 -14.43 9.57
CA CYS A 25 -17.04 -13.97 9.51
C CYS A 25 -16.75 -12.82 10.49
N ASP A 26 -15.63 -12.92 11.22
CA ASP A 26 -15.13 -11.89 12.15
C ASP A 26 -14.80 -10.56 11.45
N VAL A 27 -14.27 -10.66 10.22
CA VAL A 27 -13.89 -9.53 9.37
C VAL A 27 -14.29 -9.87 7.94
N VAL A 28 -14.91 -8.91 7.24
CA VAL A 28 -15.28 -9.06 5.83
C VAL A 28 -14.66 -7.92 5.03
N LEU A 29 -13.98 -8.29 3.94
CA LEU A 29 -13.24 -7.40 3.07
C LEU A 29 -13.79 -7.54 1.65
N ASP A 30 -13.98 -6.42 0.95
CA ASP A 30 -14.23 -6.37 -0.50
C ASP A 30 -15.55 -6.99 -0.99
N VAL A 31 -16.34 -7.55 -0.07
CA VAL A 31 -17.63 -8.18 -0.36
C VAL A 31 -18.65 -7.83 0.73
N GLY A 32 -19.94 -7.94 0.37
CA GLY A 32 -21.06 -7.71 1.28
C GLY A 32 -21.69 -6.31 1.18
N GLY A 33 -21.11 -5.39 0.42
CA GLY A 33 -21.69 -4.07 0.11
C GLY A 33 -21.83 -3.14 1.31
N VAL A 34 -20.97 -3.28 2.32
CA VAL A 34 -21.01 -2.49 3.55
C VAL A 34 -19.62 -2.06 3.99
N TYR A 35 -19.48 -0.77 4.29
CA TYR A 35 -18.39 -0.24 5.11
C TYR A 35 -18.92 0.13 6.50
N ASP A 36 -18.42 -0.54 7.53
CA ASP A 36 -18.73 -0.32 8.94
C ASP A 36 -17.54 -0.84 9.77
N HIS A 37 -16.75 0.08 10.34
CA HIS A 37 -15.55 -0.27 11.09
C HIS A 37 -15.86 -1.08 12.36
N GLU A 38 -16.93 -0.72 13.08
CA GLU A 38 -17.35 -1.39 14.32
C GLU A 38 -17.68 -2.87 14.04
N LYS A 39 -18.42 -3.11 12.95
CA LYS A 39 -18.73 -4.46 12.45
C LYS A 39 -17.62 -5.10 11.63
N LYS A 40 -16.50 -4.41 11.43
CA LYS A 40 -15.34 -4.88 10.66
C LYS A 40 -15.72 -5.32 9.24
N ARG A 41 -16.57 -4.52 8.60
CA ARG A 41 -16.97 -4.66 7.20
C ARG A 41 -16.27 -3.57 6.40
N TYR A 42 -15.51 -3.96 5.39
CA TYR A 42 -14.67 -3.04 4.62
C TYR A 42 -14.88 -3.28 3.13
N ASP A 43 -16.10 -3.05 2.64
CA ASP A 43 -16.41 -3.02 1.21
C ASP A 43 -16.52 -1.57 0.73
N HIS A 44 -16.15 -1.34 -0.53
CA HIS A 44 -16.21 -0.05 -1.22
C HIS A 44 -17.17 -0.07 -2.43
N HIS A 45 -17.71 -1.24 -2.79
CA HIS A 45 -18.57 -1.45 -3.96
C HIS A 45 -20.01 -0.95 -3.77
N GLN A 46 -20.39 -0.56 -2.56
CA GLN A 46 -21.73 -0.06 -2.28
C GLN A 46 -22.02 1.23 -3.04
N ARG A 47 -23.27 1.34 -3.51
CA ARG A 47 -23.73 2.51 -4.25
C ARG A 47 -23.56 3.77 -3.40
N GLY A 48 -22.92 4.78 -3.98
CA GLY A 48 -22.69 6.06 -3.31
C GLY A 48 -21.48 6.07 -2.37
N PHE A 49 -20.66 5.02 -2.31
CA PHE A 49 -19.42 5.06 -1.55
C PHE A 49 -18.45 6.10 -2.12
N THR A 50 -18.03 7.05 -1.28
CA THR A 50 -17.12 8.15 -1.61
C THR A 50 -16.08 8.41 -0.53
N GLU A 51 -15.85 7.44 0.37
CA GLU A 51 -14.91 7.65 1.47
C GLU A 51 -13.46 7.75 0.96
N THR A 52 -12.70 8.62 1.63
CA THR A 52 -11.30 8.97 1.37
C THR A 52 -10.53 8.95 2.70
N MET A 53 -9.21 9.06 2.71
CA MET A 53 -8.50 9.29 3.98
C MET A 53 -8.94 10.59 4.66
N ASN A 54 -9.36 11.59 3.89
CA ASN A 54 -9.89 12.83 4.43
C ASN A 54 -11.21 12.62 5.20
N SER A 55 -12.18 11.91 4.62
CA SER A 55 -13.45 11.67 5.30
C SER A 55 -13.31 10.70 6.48
N VAL A 56 -12.40 9.72 6.41
CA VAL A 56 -12.22 8.72 7.47
C VAL A 56 -11.32 9.21 8.61
N LEU A 57 -10.25 9.95 8.32
CA LEU A 57 -9.21 10.34 9.31
C LEU A 57 -8.92 11.84 9.37
N GLY A 58 -9.50 12.66 8.49
CA GLY A 58 -9.20 14.10 8.42
C GLY A 58 -7.84 14.44 7.80
N ILE A 59 -7.21 13.52 7.06
CA ILE A 59 -5.91 13.72 6.42
C ILE A 59 -6.10 14.13 4.96
N ASP A 60 -5.27 15.03 4.44
CA ASP A 60 -5.36 15.61 3.09
C ASP A 60 -4.98 14.62 1.97
N PHE A 61 -5.77 13.54 1.83
CA PHE A 61 -5.81 12.69 0.65
C PHE A 61 -7.26 12.41 0.26
N HIS A 62 -7.54 12.64 -1.02
CA HIS A 62 -8.89 12.63 -1.58
C HIS A 62 -9.15 11.48 -2.56
N THR A 63 -8.20 10.56 -2.70
CA THR A 63 -8.38 9.33 -3.47
C THR A 63 -9.44 8.46 -2.79
N LYS A 64 -10.44 8.01 -3.55
CA LYS A 64 -11.48 7.10 -3.08
C LYS A 64 -10.83 5.80 -2.58
N LEU A 65 -11.20 5.35 -1.39
CA LEU A 65 -10.59 4.16 -0.79
C LEU A 65 -11.09 2.87 -1.44
N SER A 66 -10.20 1.89 -1.55
CA SER A 66 -10.57 0.47 -1.73
C SER A 66 -10.74 -0.20 -0.37
N SER A 67 -11.08 -1.48 -0.35
CA SER A 67 -10.98 -2.31 0.86
C SER A 67 -9.58 -2.29 1.48
N ALA A 68 -8.52 -2.20 0.67
CA ALA A 68 -7.16 -2.07 1.18
C ALA A 68 -6.95 -0.73 1.89
N GLY A 69 -7.37 0.39 1.29
CA GLY A 69 -7.30 1.72 1.89
C GLY A 69 -8.10 1.84 3.17
N LEU A 70 -9.30 1.26 3.21
CA LEU A 70 -10.14 1.19 4.42
C LEU A 70 -9.45 0.43 5.56
N VAL A 71 -8.90 -0.74 5.27
CA VAL A 71 -8.11 -1.50 6.27
C VAL A 71 -6.87 -0.69 6.69
N TYR A 72 -6.22 -0.02 5.75
CA TYR A 72 -5.05 0.80 6.07
C TYR A 72 -5.41 2.00 6.96
N ALA A 73 -6.53 2.68 6.70
CA ALA A 73 -6.99 3.81 7.50
C ALA A 73 -7.13 3.43 8.98
N HIS A 74 -7.73 2.27 9.26
CA HIS A 74 -8.02 1.82 10.62
C HIS A 74 -6.87 1.07 11.29
N TYR A 75 -6.10 0.27 10.55
CA TYR A 75 -5.10 -0.64 11.12
C TYR A 75 -3.67 -0.32 10.70
N GLY A 76 -3.45 0.62 9.77
CA GLY A 76 -2.14 0.86 9.17
C GLY A 76 -1.06 1.21 10.19
N LYS A 77 -1.38 2.08 11.16
CA LYS A 77 -0.45 2.46 12.25
C LYS A 77 -0.10 1.26 13.14
N GLU A 78 -1.09 0.45 13.53
CA GLU A 78 -0.88 -0.78 14.32
C GLU A 78 -0.03 -1.79 13.55
N VAL A 79 -0.32 -1.98 12.26
CA VAL A 79 0.42 -2.87 11.36
C VAL A 79 1.88 -2.44 11.25
N ILE A 80 2.15 -1.16 11.01
CA ILE A 80 3.51 -0.62 10.90
C ILE A 80 4.26 -0.82 12.22
N ALA A 81 3.67 -0.45 13.35
CA ALA A 81 4.28 -0.62 14.67
C ALA A 81 4.63 -2.09 14.96
N ASN A 82 3.70 -3.01 14.67
CA ASN A 82 3.90 -4.45 14.87
C ASN A 82 4.96 -5.04 13.92
N LEU A 83 5.07 -4.56 12.68
CA LEU A 83 6.12 -4.99 11.75
C LEU A 83 7.51 -4.52 12.21
N LEU A 84 7.62 -3.26 12.62
CA LEU A 84 8.87 -2.65 13.06
C LEU A 84 9.29 -3.02 14.50
N LYS A 85 8.40 -3.68 15.26
CA LYS A 85 8.60 -4.02 16.68
C LYS A 85 8.88 -2.79 17.54
N VAL A 86 8.21 -1.69 17.24
CA VAL A 86 8.27 -0.44 18.01
C VAL A 86 6.94 -0.16 18.69
N HIS A 87 6.97 0.67 19.74
CA HIS A 87 5.76 1.07 20.45
C HIS A 87 4.84 1.90 19.54
N ALA A 88 3.52 1.72 19.66
CA ALA A 88 2.53 2.38 18.81
C ALA A 88 2.53 3.91 18.95
N SER A 89 2.98 4.44 20.08
CA SER A 89 3.11 5.89 20.32
C SER A 89 4.39 6.51 19.74
N ASN A 90 5.25 5.72 19.08
CA ASN A 90 6.46 6.26 18.49
C ASN A 90 6.08 7.24 17.34
N PRO A 91 6.52 8.51 17.39
CA PRO A 91 6.14 9.52 16.39
C PRO A 91 6.57 9.17 14.97
N VAL A 92 7.57 8.28 14.80
CA VAL A 92 7.98 7.77 13.49
C VAL A 92 6.86 7.06 12.76
N ILE A 93 5.92 6.44 13.50
CA ILE A 93 4.79 5.70 12.93
C ILE A 93 3.90 6.61 12.11
N GLU A 94 3.66 7.84 12.58
CA GLU A 94 2.87 8.83 11.83
C GLU A 94 3.54 9.18 10.50
N LEU A 95 4.84 9.46 10.54
CA LEU A 95 5.60 9.82 9.36
C LEU A 95 5.62 8.68 8.33
N ILE A 96 5.82 7.45 8.78
CA ILE A 96 5.81 6.26 7.92
C ILE A 96 4.40 6.01 7.39
N PHE A 97 3.36 6.16 8.21
CA PHE A 97 1.97 5.98 7.81
C PHE A 97 1.60 6.92 6.64
N LEU A 98 1.84 8.22 6.80
CA LEU A 98 1.56 9.20 5.76
C LEU A 98 2.38 8.96 4.49
N LYS A 99 3.67 8.65 4.64
CA LYS A 99 4.58 8.43 3.51
C LYS A 99 4.25 7.15 2.76
N LEU A 100 3.86 6.09 3.47
CA LEU A 100 3.49 4.80 2.90
C LEU A 100 2.13 4.85 2.23
N TYR A 101 1.16 5.61 2.76
CA TYR A 101 -0.08 5.86 2.03
C TYR A 101 0.20 6.49 0.67
N LYS A 102 0.84 7.67 0.69
CA LYS A 102 1.16 8.46 -0.50
C LYS A 102 1.94 7.69 -1.58
N ASN A 103 2.91 6.87 -1.15
CA ASN A 103 3.85 6.23 -2.06
C ASN A 103 3.48 4.79 -2.43
N PHE A 104 2.42 4.22 -1.84
CA PHE A 104 2.07 2.81 -2.03
C PHE A 104 0.56 2.58 -2.00
N VAL A 105 -0.10 2.78 -0.86
CA VAL A 105 -1.50 2.38 -0.67
C VAL A 105 -2.45 3.21 -1.55
N GLU A 106 -2.19 4.51 -1.72
CA GLU A 106 -3.01 5.38 -2.55
C GLU A 106 -3.09 4.90 -4.00
N SER A 107 -2.00 4.35 -4.54
CA SER A 107 -2.02 3.78 -5.90
C SER A 107 -2.87 2.51 -5.99
N VAL A 108 -2.92 1.70 -4.92
CA VAL A 108 -3.78 0.52 -4.85
C VAL A 108 -5.25 0.95 -4.81
N ASP A 109 -5.58 1.95 -3.98
CA ASP A 109 -6.91 2.54 -3.90
C ASP A 109 -7.37 3.12 -5.23
N ALA A 110 -6.50 3.89 -5.89
CA ALA A 110 -6.80 4.51 -7.17
C ALA A 110 -7.08 3.46 -8.25
N ILE A 111 -6.20 2.48 -8.42
CA ILE A 111 -6.34 1.46 -9.48
C ILE A 111 -7.60 0.62 -9.28
N ASP A 112 -7.88 0.23 -8.03
CA ASP A 112 -9.06 -0.58 -7.69
C ASP A 112 -10.38 0.18 -7.93
N ASN A 113 -10.37 1.50 -7.75
CA ASN A 113 -11.51 2.37 -8.08
C ASN A 113 -11.50 2.86 -9.55
N GLY A 114 -10.60 2.36 -10.40
CA GLY A 114 -10.52 2.75 -11.82
C GLY A 114 -10.05 4.18 -12.06
N ILE A 115 -9.36 4.79 -11.10
CA ILE A 115 -8.82 6.15 -11.18
C ILE A 115 -7.49 6.11 -11.93
N GLN A 116 -7.39 6.90 -13.00
CA GLN A 116 -6.16 7.03 -13.79
C GLN A 116 -5.10 7.83 -13.03
N GLN A 117 -3.82 7.50 -13.25
CA GLN A 117 -2.71 8.18 -12.60
C GLN A 117 -2.56 9.66 -13.04
N PHE A 118 -2.98 9.97 -14.26
CA PHE A 118 -2.92 11.29 -14.87
C PHE A 118 -4.01 11.40 -15.93
N ASP A 119 -4.35 12.63 -16.31
CA ASP A 119 -5.30 12.89 -17.39
C ASP A 119 -4.65 12.62 -18.77
N GLY A 120 -5.40 11.94 -19.65
CA GLY A 120 -5.00 11.69 -21.04
C GLY A 120 -4.36 10.31 -21.29
N GLU A 121 -3.88 10.10 -22.52
CA GLU A 121 -3.40 8.78 -22.96
C GLU A 121 -1.92 8.54 -22.60
N PRO A 122 -1.58 7.39 -21.99
CA PRO A 122 -0.20 7.02 -21.72
C PRO A 122 0.59 6.84 -23.02
N ARG A 123 1.83 7.33 -23.07
CA ARG A 123 2.73 7.10 -24.21
C ARG A 123 3.17 5.64 -24.37
N TYR A 124 3.13 4.87 -23.29
CA TYR A 124 3.47 3.45 -23.25
C TYR A 124 2.78 2.78 -22.05
N MET A 125 2.58 1.47 -22.15
CA MET A 125 2.01 0.67 -21.07
C MET A 125 3.09 0.17 -20.13
N LEU A 126 2.84 0.24 -18.82
CA LEU A 126 3.67 -0.37 -17.79
C LEU A 126 3.04 -1.70 -17.35
N SER A 127 3.73 -2.81 -17.62
CA SER A 127 3.27 -4.17 -17.28
C SER A 127 3.98 -4.79 -16.07
N SER A 128 4.82 -4.02 -15.37
CA SER A 128 5.63 -4.52 -14.23
C SER A 128 5.22 -3.92 -12.88
N THR A 129 4.03 -3.32 -12.80
CA THR A 129 3.50 -2.75 -11.55
C THR A 129 3.09 -3.84 -10.56
N LEU A 130 2.88 -3.49 -9.28
CA LEU A 130 2.34 -4.43 -8.29
C LEU A 130 1.03 -5.06 -8.79
N ASN A 131 0.10 -4.24 -9.28
CA ASN A 131 -1.18 -4.70 -9.83
C ASN A 131 -0.99 -5.64 -11.02
N SER A 132 -0.04 -5.35 -11.93
CA SER A 132 0.30 -6.25 -13.04
C SER A 132 0.80 -7.60 -12.53
N ARG A 133 1.76 -7.60 -11.59
CA ARG A 133 2.32 -8.84 -11.02
C ARG A 133 1.28 -9.68 -10.26
N ILE A 134 0.32 -9.03 -9.59
CA ILE A 134 -0.81 -9.72 -8.95
C ILE A 134 -1.75 -10.29 -10.02
N SER A 135 -2.06 -9.50 -11.05
CA SER A 135 -2.94 -9.92 -12.14
C SER A 135 -2.37 -11.11 -12.91
N ASP A 136 -1.05 -11.15 -13.11
CA ASP A 136 -0.34 -12.26 -13.77
C ASP A 136 -0.44 -13.59 -12.99
N LEU A 137 -0.82 -13.54 -11.71
CA LEU A 137 -1.08 -14.74 -10.92
C LEU A 137 -2.50 -15.27 -11.12
N ASN A 138 -3.40 -14.54 -11.76
CA ASN A 138 -4.71 -15.10 -12.07
C ASN A 138 -4.56 -16.29 -13.03
N PRO A 139 -5.33 -17.38 -12.82
CA PRO A 139 -5.41 -18.45 -13.79
C PRO A 139 -5.70 -17.92 -15.20
N ALA A 140 -5.07 -18.51 -16.20
CA ALA A 140 -5.47 -18.25 -17.58
C ALA A 140 -6.93 -18.69 -17.76
N TRP A 141 -7.69 -17.94 -18.57
CA TRP A 141 -9.12 -18.21 -18.79
C TRP A 141 -9.40 -19.62 -19.33
N ASN A 142 -8.40 -20.25 -19.94
CA ASN A 142 -8.45 -21.59 -20.53
C ASN A 142 -7.70 -22.66 -19.70
N ASP A 143 -7.22 -22.34 -18.50
CA ASP A 143 -6.57 -23.30 -17.61
C ASP A 143 -7.58 -23.87 -16.60
N ASN A 144 -8.08 -25.06 -16.91
CA ASN A 144 -9.02 -25.79 -16.05
C ASN A 144 -8.34 -26.53 -14.88
N THR A 145 -7.00 -26.49 -14.78
CA THR A 145 -6.24 -27.19 -13.74
C THR A 145 -5.84 -26.28 -12.59
N ALA A 146 -5.90 -24.96 -12.79
CA ALA A 146 -5.52 -24.00 -11.79
C ALA A 146 -6.45 -24.04 -10.58
N LEU A 147 -5.87 -23.95 -9.38
CA LEU A 147 -6.60 -23.79 -8.14
C LEU A 147 -6.59 -22.30 -7.74
N PRO A 148 -7.73 -21.58 -7.85
CA PRO A 148 -7.77 -20.14 -7.61
C PRO A 148 -7.28 -19.71 -6.23
N ASP A 149 -7.42 -20.57 -5.22
CA ASP A 149 -7.00 -20.28 -3.85
C ASP A 149 -5.48 -20.37 -3.67
N ASN A 150 -4.81 -21.28 -4.39
CA ASN A 150 -3.35 -21.34 -4.41
C ASN A 150 -2.77 -20.07 -5.06
N GLN A 151 -3.38 -19.62 -6.15
CA GLN A 151 -2.96 -18.38 -6.83
C GLN A 151 -3.21 -17.15 -5.97
N PHE A 152 -4.33 -17.12 -5.24
CA PHE A 152 -4.60 -16.06 -4.27
C PHE A 152 -3.57 -16.04 -3.14
N SER A 153 -3.16 -17.21 -2.61
CA SER A 153 -2.10 -17.28 -1.60
C SER A 153 -0.78 -16.69 -2.12
N LYS A 154 -0.39 -17.02 -3.36
CA LYS A 154 0.81 -16.42 -3.98
C LYS A 154 0.68 -14.91 -4.12
N ALA A 155 -0.49 -14.41 -4.51
CA ALA A 155 -0.74 -12.98 -4.62
C ALA A 155 -0.62 -12.27 -3.26
N MET A 156 -1.13 -12.90 -2.20
CA MET A 156 -0.95 -12.40 -0.83
C MET A 156 0.53 -12.29 -0.43
N ASP A 157 1.35 -13.28 -0.80
CA ASP A 157 2.78 -13.27 -0.50
C ASP A 157 3.51 -12.13 -1.24
N VAL A 158 3.22 -11.92 -2.54
CA VAL A 158 3.78 -10.80 -3.32
C VAL A 158 3.45 -9.45 -2.69
N VAL A 159 2.18 -9.23 -2.33
CA VAL A 159 1.72 -7.98 -1.69
C VAL A 159 2.39 -7.80 -0.33
N LYS A 160 2.49 -8.88 0.46
CA LYS A 160 3.11 -8.86 1.78
C LYS A 160 4.58 -8.46 1.68
N GLU A 161 5.35 -9.12 0.82
CA GLU A 161 6.77 -8.84 0.62
C GLU A 161 7.00 -7.39 0.20
N GLU A 162 6.22 -6.88 -0.77
CA GLU A 162 6.37 -5.50 -1.20
C GLU A 162 6.01 -4.50 -0.10
N PHE A 163 4.91 -4.72 0.61
CA PHE A 163 4.50 -3.86 1.72
C PHE A 163 5.56 -3.82 2.84
N GLU A 164 6.06 -4.98 3.27
CA GLU A 164 7.10 -5.10 4.30
C GLU A 164 8.41 -4.44 3.84
N ALA A 165 8.79 -4.61 2.56
CA ALA A 165 9.96 -3.95 2.00
C ALA A 165 9.83 -2.41 2.01
N LYS A 166 8.66 -1.86 1.67
CA LYS A 166 8.40 -0.41 1.73
C LYS A 166 8.45 0.12 3.17
N VAL A 167 7.84 -0.58 4.12
CA VAL A 167 7.91 -0.23 5.56
C VAL A 167 9.35 -0.22 6.05
N ASN A 168 10.10 -1.29 5.76
CA ASN A 168 11.49 -1.43 6.18
C ASN A 168 12.40 -0.38 5.53
N TYR A 169 12.19 -0.05 4.25
CA TYR A 169 12.92 1.02 3.58
C TYR A 169 12.65 2.38 4.25
N LEU A 170 11.37 2.68 4.53
CA LEU A 170 11.01 3.95 5.15
C LEU A 170 11.64 4.09 6.53
N PHE A 171 11.61 3.05 7.34
CA PHE A 171 12.16 3.07 8.70
C PHE A 171 13.69 3.08 8.72
N ASN A 172 14.34 2.15 7.99
CA ASN A 172 15.80 1.94 8.10
C ASN A 172 16.62 2.89 7.24
N SER A 173 16.03 3.54 6.22
CA SER A 173 16.77 4.39 5.28
C SER A 173 16.18 5.79 5.18
N TRP A 174 14.89 5.92 4.89
CA TRP A 174 14.30 7.25 4.64
C TRP A 174 14.23 8.12 5.91
N ILE A 175 13.84 7.56 7.05
CA ILE A 175 13.78 8.30 8.33
C ILE A 175 15.17 8.82 8.76
N PRO A 176 16.23 8.00 8.85
CA PRO A 176 17.57 8.49 9.19
C PRO A 176 18.07 9.57 8.22
N ALA A 177 17.84 9.39 6.91
CA ALA A 177 18.23 10.39 5.92
C ALA A 177 17.47 11.71 6.12
N ARG A 178 16.16 11.64 6.44
CA ARG A 178 15.34 12.82 6.74
C ARG A 178 15.84 13.55 7.98
N GLU A 179 16.21 12.84 9.04
CA GLU A 179 16.71 13.44 10.28
C GLU A 179 18.01 14.23 10.05
N LEU A 180 18.94 13.70 9.25
CA LEU A 180 20.16 14.41 8.87
C LEU A 180 19.85 15.72 8.13
N VAL A 181 18.89 15.71 7.21
CA VAL A 181 18.48 16.92 6.47
C VAL A 181 17.83 17.93 7.40
N VAL A 182 16.94 17.48 8.31
CA VAL A 182 16.28 18.38 9.28
C VAL A 182 17.30 19.01 10.22
N GLN A 183 18.28 18.25 10.70
CA GLN A 183 19.36 18.79 11.55
C GLN A 183 20.23 19.79 10.81
N ALA A 184 20.59 19.51 9.55
CA ALA A 184 21.39 20.42 8.73
C ALA A 184 20.67 21.75 8.46
N ILE A 185 19.35 21.72 8.22
CA ILE A 185 18.54 22.93 8.03
C ILE A 185 18.35 23.68 9.35
N GLY A 186 18.04 22.97 10.44
CA GLY A 186 17.75 23.57 11.74
C GLY A 186 18.92 24.34 12.34
N ASN A 187 20.14 23.97 11.97
CA ASN A 187 21.36 24.60 12.48
C ASN A 187 21.85 25.80 11.65
N GLU A 188 21.26 26.10 10.49
CA GLU A 188 21.78 27.12 9.57
C GLU A 188 20.69 28.02 8.99
N SER A 189 20.85 29.34 9.14
CA SER A 189 19.87 30.32 8.64
C SER A 189 19.97 30.57 7.13
N ARG A 190 21.04 30.06 6.47
CA ARG A 190 21.25 30.10 5.01
C ARG A 190 22.02 28.86 4.52
N CYS A 191 21.31 27.79 4.18
CA CYS A 191 21.90 26.55 3.68
C CYS A 191 21.63 26.34 2.19
N ILE A 192 22.66 25.96 1.41
CA ILE A 192 22.49 25.35 0.09
C ILE A 192 22.79 23.85 0.24
N LEU A 193 21.73 23.04 0.27
CA LEU A 193 21.85 21.57 0.30
C LEU A 193 22.14 21.05 -1.11
N VAL A 194 23.32 20.44 -1.29
CA VAL A 194 23.65 19.70 -2.51
C VAL A 194 23.83 18.24 -2.12
N GLY A 195 22.98 17.37 -2.66
CA GLY A 195 23.06 15.93 -2.41
C GLY A 195 24.39 15.37 -2.91
N LYS A 196 25.16 14.72 -2.03
CA LYS A 196 26.33 13.94 -2.44
C LYS A 196 25.80 12.71 -3.18
N PHE A 197 26.00 12.64 -4.50
CA PHE A 197 25.71 11.45 -5.29
C PHE A 197 26.42 10.24 -4.63
N TRP A 198 25.67 9.21 -4.24
CA TRP A 198 26.25 7.94 -3.78
C TRP A 198 27.00 7.29 -4.95
N PRO A 199 28.19 6.69 -4.76
CA PRO A 199 29.03 6.25 -5.86
C PRO A 199 28.34 5.14 -6.66
N LEU A 200 28.05 5.42 -7.92
CA LEU A 200 27.64 4.49 -8.98
C LEU A 200 28.77 3.50 -9.37
N ASN A 201 29.56 3.02 -8.41
CA ASN A 201 30.71 2.16 -8.71
C ASN A 201 30.40 0.65 -8.68
N ARG A 202 29.13 0.20 -8.65
CA ARG A 202 28.84 -1.25 -8.58
C ARG A 202 27.71 -1.84 -9.41
N LEU A 203 26.96 -1.09 -10.21
CA LEU A 203 25.99 -1.70 -11.13
C LEU A 203 25.94 -0.92 -12.44
N GLY A 204 26.50 -1.53 -13.49
CA GLY A 204 26.44 -1.01 -14.84
C GLY A 204 25.00 -1.02 -15.35
N PHE A 205 24.38 0.15 -15.42
CA PHE A 205 23.26 0.42 -16.31
C PHE A 205 23.59 1.68 -17.12
N PRO A 206 23.34 1.68 -18.45
CA PRO A 206 23.73 2.78 -19.31
C PRO A 206 22.81 3.98 -19.10
N THR A 207 23.32 5.04 -18.47
CA THR A 207 22.71 6.37 -18.58
C THR A 207 23.12 6.98 -19.92
N LYS A 208 22.28 6.83 -20.95
CA LYS A 208 22.41 7.67 -22.15
C LYS A 208 22.05 9.10 -21.77
N ILE A 209 23.06 9.94 -21.61
CA ILE A 209 22.94 11.38 -21.82
C ILE A 209 23.04 11.56 -23.33
N THR A 210 21.92 11.77 -24.02
CA THR A 210 21.95 12.29 -25.39
C THR A 210 21.84 13.81 -25.30
N SER A 211 22.97 14.49 -25.46
CA SER A 211 22.98 15.83 -26.01
C SER A 211 22.58 15.76 -27.48
N SER A 212 21.51 16.45 -27.87
CA SER A 212 21.23 16.73 -29.27
C SER A 212 21.03 18.24 -29.42
N ASN A 213 22.06 18.82 -30.04
CA ASN A 213 22.21 20.10 -30.78
C ASN A 213 21.17 21.19 -30.61
#